data_AF-A0A3D4KUH9-F1
#
_entry.id   AF-A0A3D4KUH9-F1
#
_cell.length_a   1.000
_cell.length_b   1.000
_cell.length_c   1.000
_cell.angle_alpha   90.00
_cell.angle_beta   90.00
_cell.angle_gamma   90.00
#
_symmetry.space_group_name_H-M   'P 1'
#
loop_
_entity.id
_entity.type
_entity.pdbx_description
1 polymer ?
#
loop_
_entity_poly.entity_id
_entity_poly.type
_entity_poly.pdbx_seq_one_letter_code
_entity_poly.pdbx_strand_id
1 'polypeptide(L)'
;LADGWHVLMLWAGNGQIHDKLEPGIIDKLNKNETTFAENENMKKAIDQLNTLAQNGYFGDNYMSDEFADAEGYMASGEFAICNLKPGSINKIVESDLNKNGYTADDFGLFVLPICDNQVLNIHPTGPSRFIYSGSPNIDAAKKYLAFLVEKDNVQYLIDKAADVENLPVEVGQKPEYSQTTLDFLDSFDEDHKGMVLQDVVLYFNEQWMDINADLAAMFIGDMTSEDVLKGLDERRAQLAKAAGDPNWK
;
A
#
# COMPACT_ATOMS: atom_id res chain seq x y z
N LEU A 1 -3.25 6.39 16.15
CA LEU A 1 -3.76 5.95 14.83
C LEU A 1 -3.73 4.43 14.79
N ALA A 2 -4.79 3.81 14.29
CA ALA A 2 -5.08 2.39 14.52
C ALA A 2 -4.21 1.42 13.70
N ASP A 3 -3.92 1.71 12.42
CA ASP A 3 -3.34 0.69 11.52
C ASP A 3 -2.20 1.16 10.59
N GLY A 4 -2.00 2.47 10.41
CA GLY A 4 -1.05 3.06 9.46
C GLY A 4 -1.40 2.87 7.98
N TRP A 5 -2.41 2.06 7.67
CA TRP A 5 -2.77 1.72 6.29
C TRP A 5 -3.58 2.82 5.59
N HIS A 6 -4.34 3.62 6.33
CA HIS A 6 -5.16 4.69 5.74
C HIS A 6 -4.36 5.98 5.45
N VAL A 7 -3.32 6.30 6.23
CA VAL A 7 -2.51 7.52 6.06
C VAL A 7 -1.16 7.24 5.40
N LEU A 8 -0.32 6.39 6.00
CA LEU A 8 1.05 6.19 5.51
C LEU A 8 1.08 5.57 4.10
N MET A 9 0.14 4.68 3.76
CA MET A 9 0.06 4.11 2.41
C MET A 9 -0.13 5.15 1.31
N LEU A 10 -0.79 6.28 1.59
CA LEU A 10 -0.96 7.36 0.61
C LEU A 10 0.40 7.95 0.21
N TRP A 11 1.42 7.83 1.05
CA TRP A 11 2.79 8.21 0.73
C TRP A 11 3.63 7.00 0.29
N ALA A 12 3.72 5.97 1.13
CA ALA A 12 4.59 4.81 0.91
C ALA A 12 4.23 4.03 -0.37
N GLY A 13 2.95 4.04 -0.75
CA GLY A 13 2.44 3.44 -1.97
C GLY A 13 2.81 4.18 -3.25
N ASN A 14 3.47 5.35 -3.18
CA ASN A 14 3.87 6.15 -4.33
C ASN A 14 5.39 6.15 -4.59
N GLY A 15 6.16 5.24 -3.98
CA GLY A 15 7.62 5.17 -4.14
C GLY A 15 8.11 5.18 -5.60
N GLN A 16 7.37 4.57 -6.52
CA GLN A 16 7.69 4.49 -7.93
C GLN A 16 7.80 5.87 -8.60
N ILE A 17 7.02 6.87 -8.15
CA ILE A 17 7.09 8.20 -8.77
C ILE A 17 8.41 8.88 -8.46
N HIS A 18 8.97 8.64 -7.28
CA HIS A 18 10.24 9.24 -6.88
C HIS A 18 11.40 8.73 -7.73
N ASP A 19 11.45 7.43 -8.01
CA ASP A 19 12.46 6.86 -8.91
C ASP A 19 12.26 7.28 -10.37
N LYS A 20 11.03 7.55 -10.80
CA LYS A 20 10.77 8.07 -12.15
C LYS A 20 11.19 9.54 -12.29
N LEU A 21 10.97 10.36 -11.26
CA LEU A 21 11.38 11.76 -11.23
C LEU A 21 12.88 11.93 -10.99
N GLU A 22 13.50 11.02 -10.23
CA GLU A 22 14.94 10.97 -10.00
C GLU A 22 15.46 9.52 -10.09
N PRO A 23 15.82 9.05 -11.29
CA PRO A 23 16.31 7.69 -11.50
C PRO A 23 17.49 7.31 -10.60
N GLY A 24 17.35 6.18 -9.90
CA GLY A 24 18.37 5.65 -8.99
C GLY A 24 18.31 6.22 -7.58
N ILE A 25 17.29 7.02 -7.24
CA ILE A 25 17.12 7.57 -5.88
C ILE A 25 17.04 6.46 -4.82
N ILE A 26 16.36 5.36 -5.14
CA ILE A 26 16.21 4.22 -4.22
C ILE A 26 17.57 3.59 -3.90
N ASP A 27 18.42 3.41 -4.91
CA ASP A 27 19.77 2.90 -4.73
C ASP A 27 20.62 3.84 -3.86
N LYS A 28 20.54 5.15 -4.09
CA LYS A 28 21.24 6.14 -3.28
C LYS A 28 20.78 6.10 -1.82
N LEU A 29 19.47 6.00 -1.59
CA LEU A 29 18.87 5.87 -0.25
C LEU A 29 19.32 4.60 0.48
N ASN A 30 19.52 3.50 -0.25
CA ASN A 30 20.00 2.22 0.28
C ASN A 30 21.53 2.15 0.46
N LYS A 31 22.27 3.05 -0.20
CA LYS A 31 23.73 3.21 -0.04
C LYS A 31 24.11 4.34 0.89
N ASN A 32 23.14 5.00 1.52
CA ASN A 32 23.35 6.18 2.36
C ASN A 32 24.06 7.34 1.62
N GLU A 33 23.85 7.45 0.30
CA GLU A 33 24.43 8.50 -0.54
C GLU A 33 23.53 9.76 -0.59
N THR A 34 22.31 9.64 -0.10
CA THR A 34 21.32 10.72 0.06
C THR A 34 20.33 10.32 1.16
N THR A 35 19.57 11.30 1.63
CA THR A 35 18.50 11.13 2.61
C THR A 35 17.12 11.39 2.00
N PHE A 36 16.06 11.01 2.72
CA PHE A 36 14.69 11.36 2.36
C PHE A 36 14.47 12.88 2.42
N ALA A 37 15.03 13.55 3.44
CA ALA A 37 14.92 14.99 3.64
C ALA A 37 15.63 15.82 2.55
N GLU A 38 16.66 15.27 1.90
CA GLU A 38 17.35 15.91 0.77
C GLU A 38 16.60 15.78 -0.57
N ASN A 39 15.54 14.96 -0.63
CA ASN A 39 14.79 14.74 -1.86
C ASN A 39 13.56 15.66 -1.96
N GLU A 40 13.65 16.68 -2.80
CA GLU A 40 12.56 17.65 -3.03
C GLU A 40 11.26 17.01 -3.55
N ASN A 41 11.32 15.89 -4.29
CA ASN A 41 10.11 15.20 -4.76
C ASN A 41 9.40 14.47 -3.62
N MET A 42 10.15 13.87 -2.68
CA MET A 42 9.58 13.26 -1.48
C MET A 42 8.94 14.30 -0.57
N LYS A 43 9.61 15.45 -0.39
CA LYS A 43 9.03 16.60 0.29
C LYS A 43 7.75 17.09 -0.39
N LYS A 44 7.77 17.29 -1.71
CA LYS A 44 6.60 17.68 -2.50
C LYS A 44 5.42 16.70 -2.30
N ALA A 45 5.68 15.39 -2.29
CA ALA A 45 4.64 14.39 -2.10
C ALA A 45 3.94 14.53 -0.74
N ILE A 46 4.72 14.66 0.34
CA ILE A 46 4.18 14.82 1.69
C ILE A 46 3.48 16.18 1.85
N ASP A 47 4.02 17.26 1.28
CA ASP A 47 3.38 18.58 1.26
C ASP A 47 2.02 18.57 0.54
N GLN A 48 1.93 17.84 -0.57
CA GLN A 48 0.66 17.67 -1.30
C GLN A 48 -0.35 16.88 -0.46
N LEU A 49 0.06 15.80 0.21
CA LEU A 49 -0.83 15.07 1.13
C LEU A 49 -1.32 15.97 2.26
N ASN A 50 -0.44 16.78 2.85
CA ASN A 50 -0.85 17.75 3.86
C ASN A 50 -1.85 18.76 3.29
N THR A 51 -1.63 19.26 2.07
CA THR A 51 -2.56 20.17 1.40
C THR A 51 -3.94 19.54 1.22
N LEU A 52 -4.02 18.25 0.87
CA LEU A 52 -5.30 17.53 0.78
C LEU A 52 -5.99 17.45 2.15
N ALA A 53 -5.24 17.13 3.22
CA ALA A 53 -5.76 17.09 4.58
C ALA A 53 -6.27 18.47 5.05
N GLN A 54 -5.48 19.53 4.87
CA GLN A 54 -5.86 20.90 5.27
C GLN A 54 -7.07 21.43 4.48
N ASN A 55 -7.25 20.99 3.24
CA ASN A 55 -8.42 21.33 2.42
C ASN A 55 -9.66 20.49 2.75
N GLY A 56 -9.57 19.57 3.72
CA GLY A 56 -10.69 18.73 4.18
C GLY A 56 -11.01 17.56 3.26
N TYR A 57 -10.14 17.21 2.29
CA TYR A 57 -10.42 16.13 1.35
C TYR A 57 -10.36 14.73 1.96
N PHE A 58 -9.79 14.59 3.15
CA PHE A 58 -9.84 13.34 3.90
C PHE A 58 -11.09 13.22 4.79
N GLY A 59 -11.92 14.27 4.88
CA GLY A 59 -13.07 14.33 5.78
C GLY A 59 -12.69 14.69 7.21
N ASP A 60 -13.67 14.72 8.11
CA ASP A 60 -13.47 15.21 9.49
C ASP A 60 -12.81 14.17 10.42
N ASN A 61 -12.97 12.87 10.12
CA ASN A 61 -12.59 11.76 11.00
C ASN A 61 -11.38 10.96 10.51
N TYR A 62 -10.66 11.45 9.49
CA TYR A 62 -9.57 10.70 8.83
C TYR A 62 -8.46 10.20 9.75
N MET A 63 -8.29 10.77 10.94
CA MET A 63 -7.32 10.31 11.93
C MET A 63 -7.76 9.06 12.71
N SER A 64 -9.06 8.81 12.75
CA SER A 64 -9.70 7.67 13.42
C SER A 64 -10.22 6.62 12.44
N ASP A 65 -10.22 6.90 11.15
CA ASP A 65 -10.65 5.94 10.12
C ASP A 65 -9.73 4.70 10.13
N GLU A 66 -10.33 3.56 9.80
CA GLU A 66 -9.63 2.27 9.65
C GLU A 66 -9.69 1.81 8.20
N PHE A 67 -8.58 1.27 7.69
CA PHE A 67 -8.52 0.77 6.32
C PHE A 67 -9.57 -0.33 6.06
N ALA A 68 -9.88 -1.13 7.09
CA ALA A 68 -10.85 -2.23 7.00
C ALA A 68 -12.28 -1.78 6.70
N ASP A 69 -12.61 -0.51 6.96
CA ASP A 69 -13.94 0.06 6.73
C ASP A 69 -14.08 0.77 5.38
N ALA A 70 -12.96 0.95 4.65
CA ALA A 70 -12.91 1.76 3.44
C ALA A 70 -13.88 1.27 2.33
N GLU A 71 -13.99 -0.04 2.09
CA GLU A 71 -14.96 -0.54 1.11
C GLU A 71 -16.41 -0.30 1.54
N GLY A 72 -16.67 -0.33 2.85
CA GLY A 72 -17.97 -0.05 3.43
C GLY A 72 -18.39 1.41 3.26
N TYR A 73 -17.48 2.35 3.52
CA TYR A 73 -17.72 3.78 3.33
C TYR A 73 -17.82 4.19 1.85
N MET A 74 -17.07 3.52 0.97
CA MET A 74 -17.26 3.68 -0.47
C MET A 74 -18.64 3.16 -0.89
N ALA A 75 -19.08 2.02 -0.35
CA ALA A 75 -20.39 1.43 -0.65
C ALA A 75 -21.58 2.28 -0.17
N SER A 76 -21.45 2.94 0.98
CA SER A 76 -22.49 3.85 1.50
C SER A 76 -22.59 5.17 0.71
N GLY A 77 -21.55 5.50 -0.06
CA GLY A 77 -21.40 6.79 -0.74
C GLY A 77 -20.86 7.90 0.17
N GLU A 78 -20.38 7.57 1.38
CA GLU A 78 -19.70 8.53 2.26
C GLU A 78 -18.32 8.91 1.69
N PHE A 79 -17.62 7.95 1.08
CA PHE A 79 -16.38 8.20 0.36
C PHE A 79 -16.60 8.26 -1.15
N ALA A 80 -16.00 9.26 -1.80
CA ALA A 80 -15.97 9.38 -3.26
C ALA A 80 -14.68 8.83 -3.87
N ILE A 81 -13.59 8.78 -3.10
CA ILE A 81 -12.27 8.29 -3.51
C ILE A 81 -11.67 7.51 -2.34
N CYS A 82 -11.16 6.31 -2.60
CA CYS A 82 -10.43 5.49 -1.63
C CYS A 82 -9.14 4.93 -2.27
N ASN A 83 -8.10 4.75 -1.46
CA ASN A 83 -6.91 4.01 -1.87
C ASN A 83 -7.10 2.52 -1.56
N LEU A 84 -7.48 1.73 -2.56
CA LEU A 84 -7.78 0.31 -2.46
C LEU A 84 -7.09 -0.46 -3.59
N LYS A 85 -6.97 -1.79 -3.45
CA LYS A 85 -6.53 -2.64 -4.56
C LYS A 85 -7.59 -2.64 -5.68
N PRO A 86 -7.20 -2.76 -6.97
CA PRO A 86 -8.13 -2.83 -8.10
C PRO A 86 -9.30 -3.82 -7.91
N GLY A 87 -9.03 -5.02 -7.38
CA GLY A 87 -10.02 -6.06 -7.12
C GLY A 87 -10.99 -5.82 -5.95
N SER A 88 -11.12 -4.59 -5.45
CA SER A 88 -12.02 -4.27 -4.32
C SER A 88 -13.45 -3.94 -4.75
N ILE A 89 -13.68 -3.68 -6.05
CA ILE A 89 -15.00 -3.22 -6.57
C ILE A 89 -16.12 -4.21 -6.21
N ASN A 90 -15.89 -5.52 -6.37
CA ASN A 90 -16.90 -6.53 -6.04
C ASN A 90 -17.26 -6.49 -4.55
N LYS A 91 -16.26 -6.41 -3.66
CA LYS A 91 -16.49 -6.27 -2.21
C LYS A 91 -17.26 -4.99 -1.85
N ILE A 92 -17.03 -3.88 -2.56
CA ILE A 92 -17.80 -2.63 -2.39
C ILE A 92 -19.26 -2.86 -2.78
N VAL A 93 -19.51 -3.45 -3.96
CA VAL A 93 -20.86 -3.68 -4.49
C VAL A 93 -21.65 -4.67 -3.62
N GLU A 94 -21.01 -5.72 -3.13
CA GLU A 94 -21.62 -6.75 -2.27
C GLU A 94 -21.79 -6.32 -0.80
N SER A 95 -21.21 -5.18 -0.41
CA SER A 95 -21.31 -4.68 0.95
C SER A 95 -22.76 -4.45 1.37
N ASP A 96 -23.10 -4.85 2.60
CA ASP A 96 -24.39 -4.55 3.22
C ASP A 96 -24.64 -3.04 3.35
N LEU A 97 -23.61 -2.20 3.26
CA LEU A 97 -23.72 -0.75 3.28
C LEU A 97 -24.09 -0.13 1.93
N ASN A 98 -24.09 -0.90 0.83
CA ASN A 98 -24.53 -0.47 -0.48
C ASN A 98 -26.06 -0.30 -0.57
N LYS A 99 -26.60 0.71 0.13
CA LYS A 99 -28.04 1.01 0.16
C LYS A 99 -28.51 1.78 -1.08
N ASN A 100 -27.58 2.39 -1.81
CA ASN A 100 -27.85 3.16 -3.02
C ASN A 100 -27.94 2.28 -4.29
N GLY A 101 -27.56 1.00 -4.18
CA GLY A 101 -27.63 0.06 -5.30
C GLY A 101 -26.54 0.29 -6.34
N TYR A 102 -25.37 0.77 -5.93
CA TYR A 102 -24.20 0.87 -6.80
C TYR A 102 -23.87 -0.48 -7.41
N THR A 103 -23.43 -0.43 -8.66
CA THR A 103 -22.97 -1.55 -9.46
C THR A 103 -21.50 -1.34 -9.80
N ALA A 104 -20.85 -2.37 -10.36
CA ALA A 104 -19.44 -2.26 -10.75
C ALA A 104 -19.20 -1.10 -11.75
N ASP A 105 -20.18 -0.78 -12.61
CA ASP A 105 -20.11 0.29 -13.60
C ASP A 105 -20.08 1.70 -12.98
N ASP A 106 -20.44 1.83 -11.70
CA ASP A 106 -20.42 3.11 -10.98
C ASP A 106 -19.02 3.45 -10.43
N PHE A 107 -18.06 2.51 -10.49
CA PHE A 107 -16.73 2.66 -9.94
C PHE A 107 -15.64 2.66 -11.02
N GLY A 108 -14.68 3.57 -10.88
CA GLY A 108 -13.49 3.66 -11.73
C GLY A 108 -12.21 3.50 -10.92
N LEU A 109 -11.12 3.17 -11.61
CA LEU A 109 -9.79 3.02 -11.04
C LEU A 109 -8.83 4.06 -11.65
N PHE A 110 -7.98 4.64 -10.82
CA PHE A 110 -6.94 5.57 -11.23
C PHE A 110 -5.78 5.54 -10.23
N VAL A 111 -4.60 5.98 -10.64
CA VAL A 111 -3.44 6.10 -9.75
C VAL A 111 -3.56 7.34 -8.86
N LEU A 112 -3.05 7.26 -7.62
CA LEU A 112 -3.06 8.42 -6.72
C LEU A 112 -2.25 9.57 -7.35
N PRO A 113 -2.83 10.77 -7.58
CA PRO A 113 -2.24 11.82 -8.39
C PRO A 113 -1.23 12.70 -7.61
N ILE A 114 -0.52 12.12 -6.63
CA ILE A 114 0.55 12.80 -5.91
C ILE A 114 1.77 12.92 -6.84
N CYS A 115 2.42 14.07 -6.84
CA CYS A 115 3.52 14.40 -7.74
C CYS A 115 3.20 14.20 -9.23
N ASP A 116 1.95 14.46 -9.62
CA ASP A 116 1.49 14.28 -11.01
C ASP A 116 1.68 12.83 -11.51
N ASN A 117 1.59 11.87 -10.59
CA ASN A 117 1.87 10.46 -10.85
C ASN A 117 0.98 9.89 -11.98
N GLN A 118 1.63 9.20 -12.92
CA GLN A 118 1.02 8.46 -14.04
C GLN A 118 1.59 7.03 -14.11
N VAL A 119 2.18 6.55 -13.02
CA VAL A 119 2.94 5.30 -12.93
C VAL A 119 2.26 4.40 -11.91
N LEU A 120 1.92 3.19 -12.33
CA LEU A 120 1.30 2.19 -11.51
C LEU A 120 2.27 1.71 -10.43
N ASN A 121 1.84 1.83 -9.18
CA ASN A 121 2.54 1.26 -8.05
C ASN A 121 2.32 -0.25 -7.97
N ILE A 122 3.40 -1.00 -7.83
CA ILE A 122 3.40 -2.45 -7.68
C ILE A 122 3.88 -2.79 -6.28
N HIS A 123 3.03 -3.51 -5.55
CA HIS A 123 3.39 -4.18 -4.32
C HIS A 123 3.27 -5.68 -4.58
N PRO A 124 4.38 -6.40 -4.89
CA PRO A 124 4.33 -7.79 -5.29
C PRO A 124 4.16 -8.74 -4.09
N THR A 125 3.92 -8.22 -2.89
CA THR A 125 3.74 -9.02 -1.69
C THR A 125 2.29 -9.02 -1.24
N GLY A 126 1.85 -10.15 -0.70
CA GLY A 126 0.50 -10.32 -0.17
C GLY A 126 0.53 -11.16 1.12
N PRO A 127 -0.60 -11.24 1.84
CA PRO A 127 -0.71 -12.01 3.06
C PRO A 127 -0.18 -13.44 2.88
N SER A 128 0.89 -13.76 3.58
CA SER A 128 1.61 -15.03 3.44
C SER A 128 1.52 -15.84 4.73
N ARG A 129 1.44 -17.18 4.58
CA ARG A 129 1.38 -18.11 5.73
C ARG A 129 2.71 -18.82 5.89
N PHE A 130 3.31 -18.69 7.06
CA PHE A 130 4.59 -19.31 7.42
C PHE A 130 4.40 -20.36 8.52
N ILE A 131 5.24 -21.40 8.53
CA ILE A 131 5.28 -22.39 9.61
C ILE A 131 6.35 -21.95 10.61
N TYR A 132 5.95 -21.75 11.88
CA TYR A 132 6.90 -21.52 12.97
C TYR A 132 7.81 -22.74 13.16
N SER A 133 9.12 -22.54 13.06
CA SER A 133 10.13 -23.60 13.11
C SER A 133 10.20 -24.34 14.45
N GLY A 134 9.70 -23.75 15.54
CA GLY A 134 9.59 -24.38 16.86
C GLY A 134 8.26 -25.11 17.12
N SER A 135 7.38 -25.23 16.12
CA SER A 135 6.07 -25.89 16.30
C SER A 135 6.21 -27.40 16.54
N PRO A 136 5.48 -27.99 17.50
CA PRO A 136 5.42 -29.44 17.65
C PRO A 136 4.60 -30.13 16.54
N ASN A 137 3.95 -29.36 15.64
CA ASN A 137 3.00 -29.85 14.64
C ASN A 137 3.43 -29.54 13.19
N ILE A 138 4.75 -29.49 12.90
CA ILE A 138 5.27 -29.10 11.58
C ILE A 138 4.69 -29.94 10.44
N ASP A 139 4.60 -31.26 10.60
CA ASP A 139 4.09 -32.14 9.54
C ASP A 139 2.61 -31.91 9.25
N ALA A 140 1.81 -31.63 10.29
CA ALA A 140 0.40 -31.27 10.11
C ALA A 140 0.26 -29.90 9.43
N ALA A 141 1.07 -28.91 9.83
CA ALA A 141 1.08 -27.59 9.21
C ALA A 141 1.48 -27.64 7.73
N LYS A 142 2.46 -28.46 7.36
CA LYS A 142 2.83 -28.70 5.95
C LYS A 142 1.68 -29.30 5.14
N LYS A 143 0.99 -30.31 5.69
CA LYS A 143 -0.19 -30.91 5.04
C LYS A 143 -1.31 -29.89 4.87
N TYR A 144 -1.53 -29.02 5.86
CA TYR A 144 -2.51 -27.95 5.77
C TYR A 144 -2.15 -26.92 4.69
N LEU A 145 -0.90 -26.45 4.63
CA LEU A 145 -0.49 -25.52 3.56
C LEU A 145 -0.59 -26.16 2.17
N ALA A 146 -0.24 -27.45 2.05
CA ALA A 146 -0.41 -28.19 0.80
C ALA A 146 -1.88 -28.30 0.38
N PHE A 147 -2.78 -28.59 1.33
CA PHE A 147 -4.22 -28.62 1.09
C PHE A 147 -4.73 -27.27 0.57
N LEU A 148 -4.34 -26.15 1.18
CA LEU A 148 -4.80 -24.82 0.76
C LEU A 148 -4.45 -24.47 -0.70
N VAL A 149 -3.35 -25.01 -1.21
CA VAL A 149 -2.90 -24.79 -2.59
C VAL A 149 -3.31 -25.92 -3.54
N GLU A 150 -4.23 -26.80 -3.14
CA GLU A 150 -4.90 -27.67 -4.10
C GLU A 150 -5.80 -26.85 -5.03
N LYS A 151 -5.88 -27.24 -6.29
CA LYS A 151 -6.65 -26.52 -7.33
C LYS A 151 -8.06 -26.14 -6.88
N ASP A 152 -8.81 -27.10 -6.34
CA ASP A 152 -10.21 -26.89 -5.98
C ASP A 152 -10.35 -25.94 -4.78
N ASN A 153 -9.38 -25.91 -3.86
CA ASN A 153 -9.38 -24.99 -2.72
C ASN A 153 -8.99 -23.56 -3.13
N VAL A 154 -8.02 -23.44 -4.04
CA VAL A 154 -7.66 -22.15 -4.64
C VAL A 154 -8.83 -21.60 -5.45
N GLN A 155 -9.47 -22.43 -6.29
CA GLN A 155 -10.64 -22.01 -7.06
C GLN A 155 -11.82 -21.65 -6.14
N TYR A 156 -12.06 -22.43 -5.08
CA TYR A 156 -13.10 -22.11 -4.10
C TYR A 156 -12.89 -20.73 -3.47
N LEU A 157 -11.65 -20.35 -3.16
CA LEU A 157 -11.36 -19.03 -2.61
C LEU A 157 -11.69 -17.93 -3.63
N ILE A 158 -11.26 -18.08 -4.89
CA ILE A 158 -11.57 -17.12 -5.97
C ILE A 158 -13.08 -16.99 -6.14
N ASP A 159 -13.80 -18.11 -6.25
CA ASP A 159 -15.25 -18.13 -6.51
C ASP A 159 -16.11 -17.60 -5.34
N LYS A 160 -15.53 -17.35 -4.15
CA LYS A 160 -16.30 -17.10 -2.90
C LYS A 160 -15.81 -15.90 -2.11
N ALA A 161 -14.57 -15.46 -2.27
CA ALA A 161 -14.07 -14.26 -1.63
C ALA A 161 -14.15 -13.09 -2.60
N ALA A 162 -15.06 -12.15 -2.31
CA ALA A 162 -15.35 -10.98 -3.15
C ALA A 162 -14.13 -10.07 -3.41
N ASP A 163 -13.07 -10.21 -2.64
CA ASP A 163 -11.83 -9.43 -2.76
C ASP A 163 -10.64 -10.24 -3.32
N VAL A 164 -10.86 -11.47 -3.78
CA VAL A 164 -9.80 -12.33 -4.33
C VAL A 164 -10.07 -12.63 -5.81
N GLU A 165 -9.45 -11.85 -6.70
CA GLU A 165 -9.54 -12.11 -8.14
C GLU A 165 -8.58 -13.24 -8.59
N ASN A 166 -7.46 -13.45 -7.89
CA ASN A 166 -6.51 -14.53 -8.16
C ASN A 166 -5.53 -14.75 -6.99
N LEU A 167 -4.77 -15.85 -7.03
CA LEU A 167 -3.63 -16.13 -6.15
C LEU A 167 -2.34 -16.36 -6.95
N PRO A 168 -1.16 -16.01 -6.42
CA PRO A 168 0.14 -16.19 -7.08
C PRO A 168 0.66 -17.63 -6.95
N VAL A 169 -0.15 -18.60 -7.36
CA VAL A 169 0.19 -20.04 -7.42
C VAL A 169 -0.20 -20.58 -8.79
N GLU A 170 0.40 -21.66 -9.25
CA GLU A 170 0.08 -22.23 -10.58
C GLU A 170 -0.41 -23.67 -10.43
N VAL A 171 -1.68 -23.80 -10.06
CA VAL A 171 -2.32 -25.10 -9.75
C VAL A 171 -3.45 -25.42 -10.73
N GLY A 172 -3.59 -24.60 -11.78
CA GLY A 172 -4.62 -24.73 -12.82
C GLY A 172 -5.96 -24.11 -12.42
N GLN A 173 -5.94 -23.15 -11.50
CA GLN A 173 -7.07 -22.28 -11.17
C GLN A 173 -7.38 -21.30 -12.32
N LYS A 174 -8.56 -20.71 -12.30
CA LYS A 174 -8.99 -19.67 -13.24
C LYS A 174 -9.14 -18.36 -12.48
N PRO A 175 -8.38 -17.31 -12.83
CA PRO A 175 -8.59 -15.97 -12.29
C PRO A 175 -9.98 -15.42 -12.64
N GLU A 176 -10.50 -14.54 -11.79
CA GLU A 176 -11.77 -13.84 -11.94
C GLU A 176 -11.56 -12.32 -11.83
N TYR A 177 -10.73 -11.76 -12.71
CA TYR A 177 -10.54 -10.30 -12.78
C TYR A 177 -11.77 -9.63 -13.37
N SER A 178 -12.17 -8.50 -12.80
CA SER A 178 -13.18 -7.63 -13.42
C SER A 178 -12.63 -6.99 -14.71
N GLN A 179 -13.51 -6.66 -15.67
CA GLN A 179 -13.07 -5.95 -16.87
C GLN A 179 -12.46 -4.58 -16.53
N THR A 180 -13.01 -3.87 -15.54
CA THR A 180 -12.45 -2.61 -15.02
C THR A 180 -11.03 -2.79 -14.50
N THR A 181 -10.75 -3.88 -13.77
CA THR A 181 -9.39 -4.22 -13.31
C THR A 181 -8.47 -4.46 -14.50
N LEU A 182 -8.90 -5.25 -15.48
CA LEU A 182 -8.11 -5.56 -16.67
C LEU A 182 -7.80 -4.29 -17.48
N ASP A 183 -8.81 -3.48 -17.79
CA ASP A 183 -8.65 -2.23 -18.54
C ASP A 183 -7.70 -1.25 -17.82
N PHE A 184 -7.81 -1.17 -16.49
CA PHE A 184 -6.91 -0.35 -15.68
C PHE A 184 -5.47 -0.85 -15.76
N LEU A 185 -5.23 -2.15 -15.53
CA LEU A 185 -3.88 -2.72 -15.54
C LEU A 185 -3.25 -2.68 -16.95
N ASP A 186 -4.04 -2.92 -17.99
CA ASP A 186 -3.60 -2.89 -19.40
C ASP A 186 -3.30 -1.47 -19.89
N SER A 187 -3.76 -0.43 -19.17
CA SER A 187 -3.43 0.97 -19.49
C SER A 187 -1.99 1.36 -19.16
N PHE A 188 -1.25 0.51 -18.44
CA PHE A 188 0.15 0.73 -18.08
C PHE A 188 1.08 -0.28 -18.78
N ASP A 189 2.03 0.23 -19.54
CA ASP A 189 3.15 -0.58 -20.02
C ASP A 189 4.18 -0.83 -18.90
N GLU A 190 5.22 -1.62 -19.19
CA GLU A 190 6.27 -1.95 -18.21
C GLU A 190 7.10 -0.75 -17.77
N ASP A 191 7.24 0.27 -18.64
CA ASP A 191 7.95 1.50 -18.30
C ASP A 191 7.11 2.43 -17.40
N HIS A 192 5.80 2.18 -17.30
CA HIS A 192 4.87 2.92 -16.42
C HIS A 192 4.45 2.10 -15.20
N LYS A 193 5.30 1.17 -14.75
CA LYS A 193 5.17 0.43 -13.49
C LYS A 193 6.40 0.61 -12.62
N GLY A 194 6.24 0.49 -11.30
CA GLY A 194 7.38 0.47 -10.37
C GLY A 194 6.99 0.09 -8.95
N MET A 195 7.97 -0.32 -8.16
CA MET A 195 7.74 -0.82 -6.80
C MET A 195 7.49 0.29 -5.78
N VAL A 196 6.71 -0.02 -4.73
CA VAL A 196 6.46 0.88 -3.59
C VAL A 196 7.66 0.97 -2.64
N LEU A 197 7.75 2.03 -1.83
CA LEU A 197 8.88 2.24 -0.91
C LEU A 197 9.11 1.06 0.03
N GLN A 198 8.02 0.42 0.46
CA GLN A 198 8.03 -0.72 1.38
C GLN A 198 8.84 -1.91 0.89
N ASP A 199 8.91 -2.10 -0.42
CA ASP A 199 9.57 -3.28 -1.01
C ASP A 199 11.01 -3.00 -1.40
N VAL A 200 11.40 -1.73 -1.49
CA VAL A 200 12.68 -1.34 -2.10
C VAL A 200 13.59 -0.52 -1.21
N VAL A 201 13.10 0.07 -0.12
CA VAL A 201 13.94 0.86 0.80
C VAL A 201 14.23 0.10 2.08
N LEU A 202 15.52 -0.06 2.37
CA LEU A 202 15.99 -0.68 3.62
C LEU A 202 15.64 0.18 4.84
N TYR A 203 15.30 -0.49 5.95
CA TYR A 203 14.99 0.12 7.25
C TYR A 203 13.74 1.02 7.26
N PHE A 204 12.87 0.90 6.25
CA PHE A 204 11.63 1.67 6.13
C PHE A 204 10.49 1.03 6.92
N ASN A 205 10.21 -0.27 6.69
CA ASN A 205 9.04 -0.96 7.26
C ASN A 205 9.10 -1.10 8.78
N GLU A 206 10.29 -1.17 9.38
CA GLU A 206 10.48 -1.25 10.82
C GLU A 206 9.93 -0.02 11.57
N GLN A 207 9.75 1.09 10.85
CA GLN A 207 9.31 2.38 11.40
C GLN A 207 7.87 2.71 11.02
N TRP A 208 7.10 1.75 10.48
CA TRP A 208 5.78 1.97 9.92
C TRP A 208 4.88 2.85 10.79
N MET A 209 4.79 2.53 12.08
CA MET A 209 3.94 3.26 13.02
C MET A 209 4.52 4.62 13.42
N ASP A 210 5.85 4.77 13.46
CA ASP A 210 6.51 6.04 13.77
C ASP A 210 6.32 7.04 12.63
N ILE A 211 6.53 6.62 11.38
CA ILE A 211 6.30 7.47 10.20
C ILE A 211 4.82 7.87 10.14
N ASN A 212 3.91 6.94 10.43
CA ASN A 212 2.49 7.25 10.45
C ASN A 212 2.13 8.28 11.54
N ALA A 213 2.76 8.21 12.70
CA ALA A 213 2.58 9.20 13.76
C ALA A 213 3.13 10.58 13.35
N ASP A 214 4.29 10.62 12.70
CA ASP A 214 4.89 11.86 12.20
C ASP A 214 4.01 12.52 11.12
N LEU A 215 3.48 11.75 10.17
CA LEU A 215 2.51 12.24 9.17
C LEU A 215 1.25 12.81 9.84
N ALA A 216 0.73 12.13 10.86
CA ALA A 216 -0.44 12.61 11.56
C ALA A 216 -0.17 13.91 12.35
N ALA A 217 1.00 14.00 13.01
CA ALA A 217 1.46 15.22 13.66
C ALA A 217 1.60 16.37 12.66
N MET A 218 2.09 16.09 11.45
CA MET A 218 2.15 17.10 10.39
C MET A 218 0.76 17.59 9.97
N PHE A 219 -0.20 16.68 9.79
CA PHE A 219 -1.56 17.04 9.40
C PHE A 219 -2.30 17.87 10.48
N ILE A 220 -1.94 17.78 11.75
CA ILE A 220 -2.48 18.66 12.82
C ILE A 220 -1.64 19.93 13.04
N GLY A 221 -0.55 20.10 12.28
CA GLY A 221 0.29 21.30 12.30
C GLY A 221 1.44 21.27 13.33
N ASP A 222 1.69 20.15 13.99
CA ASP A 222 2.76 19.99 14.98
C ASP A 222 4.13 19.68 14.33
N MET A 223 4.13 19.21 13.08
CA MET A 223 5.33 18.92 12.29
C MET A 223 5.24 19.53 10.90
N THR A 224 6.40 19.80 10.29
CA THR A 224 6.52 20.07 8.86
C THR A 224 6.87 18.79 8.09
N SER A 225 6.72 18.81 6.75
CA SER A 225 7.19 17.71 5.91
C SER A 225 8.69 17.43 6.06
N GLU A 226 9.48 18.48 6.29
CA GLU A 226 10.91 18.35 6.56
C GLU A 226 11.19 17.64 7.89
N ASP A 227 10.41 17.91 8.93
CA ASP A 227 10.53 17.21 10.22
C ASP A 227 10.18 15.72 10.08
N VAL A 228 9.14 15.38 9.31
CA VAL A 228 8.75 13.98 9.04
C VAL A 228 9.89 13.23 8.36
N LEU A 229 10.46 13.81 7.29
CA LEU A 229 11.53 13.17 6.53
C LEU A 229 12.82 13.03 7.35
N LYS A 230 13.20 14.06 8.12
CA LYS A 230 14.34 13.99 9.03
C LYS A 230 14.16 12.92 10.11
N GLY A 231 12.97 12.83 10.70
CA GLY A 231 12.65 11.79 11.69
C GLY A 231 12.84 10.38 11.13
N LEU A 232 12.36 10.16 9.90
CA LEU A 232 12.59 8.91 9.17
C LEU A 232 14.09 8.64 8.94
N ASP A 233 14.84 9.63 8.46
CA ASP A 233 16.27 9.49 8.19
C ASP A 233 17.08 9.16 9.45
N GLU A 234 16.79 9.85 10.55
CA GLU A 234 17.45 9.63 11.84
C GLU A 234 17.24 8.20 12.33
N ARG A 235 15.99 7.72 12.31
CA ARG A 235 15.65 6.35 12.71
C ARG A 235 16.19 5.31 11.73
N ARG A 236 16.21 5.57 10.42
CA ARG A 236 16.86 4.68 9.42
C ARG A 236 18.34 4.52 9.74
N ALA A 237 19.04 5.62 10.04
CA ALA A 237 20.44 5.58 10.40
C ALA A 237 20.70 4.80 11.70
N GLN A 238 19.81 4.90 12.69
CA GLN A 238 19.91 4.11 13.93
C GLN A 238 19.73 2.61 13.67
N LEU A 239 18.72 2.23 12.89
CA LEU A 239 18.45 0.84 12.51
C LEU A 239 19.59 0.24 11.69
N ALA A 240 20.11 0.98 10.70
CA ALA A 240 21.23 0.55 9.88
C ALA A 240 22.50 0.31 10.72
N LYS A 241 22.80 1.22 11.66
CA LYS A 241 23.92 1.05 12.61
C LYS A 241 23.73 -0.16 13.51
N ALA A 242 22.51 -0.39 14.02
CA ALA A 242 22.20 -1.56 14.84
C ALA A 242 22.34 -2.87 14.06
N ALA A 243 22.02 -2.86 12.76
CA ALA A 243 22.20 -3.98 11.85
C ALA A 243 23.66 -4.19 11.39
N GLY A 244 24.56 -3.24 11.65
CA GLY A 244 25.95 -3.28 11.19
C GLY A 244 26.08 -3.10 9.67
N ASP A 245 25.16 -2.34 9.06
CA ASP A 245 25.15 -2.08 7.63
C ASP A 245 26.45 -1.39 7.17
N PRO A 246 27.18 -1.94 6.18
CA PRO A 246 28.43 -1.35 5.73
C PRO A 246 28.29 0.03 5.07
N ASN A 247 27.09 0.41 4.62
CA ASN A 247 26.82 1.71 4.01
C ASN A 247 26.57 2.83 5.06
N TRP A 248 26.33 2.48 6.34
CA TRP A 248 26.08 3.44 7.45
C TRP A 248 27.19 3.44 8.52
N LYS A 249 28.45 3.38 8.09
CA LYS A 249 29.63 3.43 8.97
C LYS A 249 29.98 4.83 9.44
#